data_AF-A0A7C1M2H2-F1
#
_entry.id   AF-A0A7C1M2H2-F1
#
_cell.length_a   1.000
_cell.length_b   1.000
_cell.length_c   1.000
_cell.angle_alpha   90.00
_cell.angle_beta   90.00
_cell.angle_gamma   90.00
#
_symmetry.space_group_name_H-M   'P 1'
#
loop_
_entity.id
_entity.type
_entity.pdbx_description
1 polymer ?
#
loop_
_entity_poly.entity_id
_entity_poly.type
_entity_poly.pdbx_seq_one_letter_code
_entity_poly.pdbx_strand_id
1 'polypeptide(L)'
;MTPPFIILIFNIKLITLIPFNPIITMTKEYSDETAEQVRNKTTKIFTQFQQSLSFSKMFKYCQQQAEYIVDELGDFLYNYELIEPEAWTIDQFVGQVYNIQRKCMYSKDFFKALPKIIYHFSIYCEKNNIGAFKKEEIEDFQKDLREGYYDDTLHSSWEEGYQIRKKEYENWS
;
A
#
# COMPACT_ATOMS: atom_id res chain seq x y z
N MET A 1 69.42 33.05 13.31
CA MET A 1 69.47 32.32 12.02
C MET A 1 68.13 31.61 11.83
N THR A 2 67.22 32.22 11.06
CA THR A 2 66.05 31.60 10.43
C THR A 2 66.52 30.82 9.19
N PRO A 3 65.92 29.67 8.80
CA PRO A 3 64.62 29.61 8.10
C PRO A 3 63.87 28.23 8.29
N PRO A 4 62.87 27.82 7.47
CA PRO A 4 61.84 28.56 6.75
C PRO A 4 60.40 28.16 7.15
N PHE A 5 59.47 29.01 6.71
CA PHE A 5 58.02 28.83 6.70
C PHE A 5 57.57 27.54 6.01
N ILE A 6 56.64 26.82 6.63
CA ILE A 6 55.66 25.97 5.92
C ILE A 6 54.30 26.61 6.14
N ILE A 7 53.83 27.35 5.15
CA ILE A 7 52.44 27.79 5.05
C ILE A 7 51.65 26.58 4.55
N LEU A 8 50.89 25.95 5.45
CA LEU A 8 49.90 24.96 5.06
C LEU A 8 48.71 25.71 4.45
N ILE A 9 48.64 25.76 3.11
CA ILE A 9 47.46 26.27 2.41
C ILE A 9 46.38 25.20 2.54
N PHE A 10 45.50 25.34 3.54
CA PHE A 10 44.23 24.62 3.53
C PHE A 10 43.37 25.20 2.41
N ASN A 11 43.08 24.35 1.44
CA ASN A 11 42.26 24.63 0.28
C ASN A 11 40.80 24.75 0.75
N ILE A 12 40.40 25.92 1.26
CA ILE A 12 39.00 26.22 1.60
C ILE A 12 38.28 26.45 0.26
N LYS A 13 37.77 25.36 -0.30
CA LYS A 13 36.78 25.43 -1.36
C LYS A 13 35.51 26.01 -0.73
N LEU A 14 35.21 27.24 -1.11
CA LEU A 14 33.99 27.99 -0.80
C LEU A 14 32.78 27.07 -1.02
N ILE A 15 32.19 26.53 0.06
CA ILE A 15 30.86 25.95 -0.02
C ILE A 15 29.93 27.14 -0.02
N THR A 16 29.41 27.46 -1.19
CA THR A 16 28.26 28.36 -1.34
C THR A 16 27.15 27.83 -0.44
N LEU A 17 26.82 28.61 0.59
CA LEU A 17 25.63 28.44 1.43
C LEU A 17 24.42 28.41 0.50
N ILE A 18 23.95 27.20 0.19
CA ILE A 18 22.60 27.00 -0.31
C ILE A 18 21.69 27.42 0.86
N PRO A 19 20.82 28.44 0.72
CA PRO A 19 19.89 28.77 1.78
C PRO A 19 19.01 27.55 2.03
N PHE A 20 19.08 27.02 3.25
CA PHE A 20 18.16 26.03 3.76
C PHE A 20 16.78 26.68 3.75
N ASN A 21 16.03 26.46 2.69
CA ASN A 21 14.63 26.86 2.63
C ASN A 21 13.89 25.81 3.46
N PRO A 22 13.30 26.14 4.63
CA PRO A 22 12.46 25.19 5.31
C PRO A 22 11.24 24.99 4.41
N ILE A 23 11.24 23.91 3.63
CA ILE A 23 10.00 23.36 3.10
C ILE A 23 9.23 23.00 4.36
N ILE A 24 8.20 23.79 4.66
CA ILE A 24 7.19 23.43 5.63
C ILE A 24 6.54 22.16 5.06
N THR A 25 7.12 20.99 5.37
CA THR A 25 6.42 19.72 5.23
C THR A 25 5.29 19.81 6.24
N MET A 26 4.11 20.19 5.76
CA MET A 26 2.86 19.95 6.49
C MET A 26 2.80 18.45 6.73
N THR A 27 3.22 18.02 7.91
CA THR A 27 3.03 16.64 8.36
C THR A 27 1.53 16.46 8.47
N LYS A 28 0.96 15.67 7.56
CA LYS A 28 -0.44 15.30 7.65
C LYS A 28 -0.62 14.56 8.97
N GLU A 29 -1.64 14.94 9.74
CA GLU A 29 -1.97 14.28 11.00
C GLU A 29 -3.21 13.41 10.80
N TYR A 30 -3.28 12.33 11.57
CA TYR A 30 -4.47 11.50 11.63
C TYR A 30 -5.64 12.31 12.23
N SER A 31 -6.84 12.17 11.67
CA SER A 31 -8.07 12.60 12.35
C SER A 31 -9.22 11.65 12.04
N ASP A 32 -10.10 11.43 13.02
CA ASP A 32 -11.26 10.56 12.86
C ASP A 32 -12.23 11.06 11.77
N GLU A 33 -12.36 12.38 11.66
CA GLU A 33 -13.15 13.02 10.60
C GLU A 33 -12.61 12.67 9.20
N THR A 34 -11.28 12.77 9.02
CA THR A 34 -10.66 12.43 7.73
C THR A 34 -10.73 10.92 7.49
N ALA A 35 -10.58 10.09 8.52
CA ALA A 35 -10.74 8.65 8.41
C ALA A 35 -12.15 8.28 7.92
N GLU A 36 -13.18 8.94 8.44
CA GLU A 36 -14.57 8.77 8.00
C GLU A 36 -14.77 9.23 6.55
N GLN A 37 -14.19 10.37 6.17
CA GLN A 37 -14.22 10.84 4.79
C GLN A 37 -13.54 9.85 3.84
N VAL A 38 -12.40 9.28 4.23
CA VAL A 38 -11.72 8.25 3.44
C VAL A 38 -12.58 7.01 3.28
N ARG A 39 -13.15 6.47 4.38
CA ARG A 39 -14.06 5.33 4.29
C ARG A 39 -15.22 5.60 3.34
N ASN A 40 -15.85 6.76 3.45
CA ASN A 40 -16.94 7.17 2.57
C ASN A 40 -16.51 7.28 1.09
N LYS A 41 -15.29 7.77 0.82
CA LYS A 41 -14.72 7.79 -0.55
C LYS A 41 -14.47 6.36 -1.04
N THR A 42 -13.84 5.52 -0.23
CA THR A 42 -13.56 4.10 -0.55
C THR A 42 -14.85 3.35 -0.89
N THR A 43 -15.91 3.48 -0.08
CA THR A 43 -17.22 2.86 -0.36
C THR A 43 -17.82 3.33 -1.68
N LYS A 44 -17.72 4.62 -2.01
CA LYS A 44 -18.20 5.16 -3.29
C LYS A 44 -17.42 4.59 -4.47
N ILE A 45 -16.09 4.57 -4.36
CA ILE A 45 -15.20 4.00 -5.38
C ILE A 45 -15.52 2.51 -5.57
N PHE A 46 -15.71 1.76 -4.48
CA PHE A 46 -16.07 0.35 -4.54
C PHE A 46 -17.44 0.13 -5.21
N THR A 47 -18.45 0.93 -4.88
CA THR A 47 -19.77 0.86 -5.51
C THR A 47 -19.69 1.03 -7.04
N GLN A 48 -18.84 1.96 -7.50
CA GLN A 48 -18.60 2.16 -8.93
C GLN A 48 -17.78 1.02 -9.54
N PHE A 49 -16.78 0.50 -8.81
CA PHE A 49 -16.01 -0.66 -9.22
C PHE A 49 -16.91 -1.89 -9.44
N GLN A 50 -17.87 -2.16 -8.55
CA GLN A 50 -18.81 -3.28 -8.67
C GLN A 50 -19.62 -3.24 -9.98
N GLN A 51 -19.89 -2.05 -10.52
CA GLN A 51 -20.62 -1.86 -11.78
C GLN A 51 -19.72 -1.95 -13.02
N SER A 52 -18.40 -2.08 -12.83
CA SER A 52 -17.42 -2.03 -13.91
C SER A 52 -17.18 -3.38 -14.59
N LEU A 53 -16.65 -3.31 -15.81
CA LEU A 53 -16.17 -4.49 -16.54
C LEU A 53 -14.97 -5.16 -15.82
N SER A 54 -14.17 -4.38 -15.08
CA SER A 54 -13.04 -4.93 -14.32
C SER A 54 -13.51 -5.88 -13.22
N PHE A 55 -14.63 -5.57 -12.57
CA PHE A 55 -15.24 -6.41 -11.55
C PHE A 55 -15.93 -7.64 -12.13
N SER A 56 -16.73 -7.47 -13.19
CA SER A 56 -17.49 -8.57 -13.78
C SER A 56 -16.60 -9.66 -14.41
N LYS A 57 -15.36 -9.30 -14.80
CA LYS A 57 -14.34 -10.24 -15.28
C LYS A 57 -13.64 -11.05 -14.18
N MET A 58 -13.79 -10.68 -12.90
CA MET A 58 -13.22 -11.45 -11.81
C MET A 58 -13.95 -12.79 -11.63
N PHE A 59 -13.25 -13.79 -11.08
CA PHE A 59 -13.89 -15.01 -10.60
C PHE A 59 -14.94 -14.69 -9.52
N LYS A 60 -15.99 -15.53 -9.41
CA LYS A 60 -17.07 -15.31 -8.45
C LYS A 60 -16.61 -15.24 -7.00
N TYR A 61 -15.64 -16.07 -6.60
CA TYR A 61 -15.09 -16.01 -5.25
C TYR A 61 -14.34 -14.68 -4.99
N CYS A 62 -13.66 -14.11 -6.00
CA CYS A 62 -13.08 -12.77 -5.88
C CYS A 62 -14.17 -11.71 -5.72
N GLN A 63 -15.24 -11.76 -6.52
CA GLN A 63 -16.35 -10.80 -6.40
C GLN A 63 -16.96 -10.79 -4.99
N GLN A 64 -17.07 -11.96 -4.35
CA GLN A 64 -17.59 -12.10 -2.99
C GLN A 64 -16.67 -11.52 -1.90
N GLN A 65 -15.36 -11.49 -2.13
CA GLN A 65 -14.37 -10.98 -1.17
C GLN A 65 -13.99 -9.51 -1.43
N ALA A 66 -14.45 -8.93 -2.54
CA ALA A 66 -13.97 -7.65 -3.05
C ALA A 66 -14.25 -6.46 -2.13
N GLU A 67 -15.42 -6.42 -1.51
CA GLU A 67 -15.80 -5.35 -0.58
C GLU A 67 -14.82 -5.30 0.60
N TYR A 68 -14.70 -6.42 1.31
CA TYR A 68 -13.77 -6.56 2.43
C TYR A 68 -12.33 -6.22 2.04
N ILE A 69 -11.85 -6.71 0.89
CA ILE A 69 -10.47 -6.44 0.47
C ILE A 69 -10.24 -4.96 0.16
N VAL A 70 -11.16 -4.31 -0.56
CA VAL A 70 -11.01 -2.89 -0.92
C VAL A 70 -11.13 -1.99 0.30
N ASP A 71 -12.05 -2.31 1.20
CA ASP A 71 -12.22 -1.57 2.46
C ASP A 71 -10.97 -1.68 3.33
N GLU A 72 -10.42 -2.88 3.51
CA GLU A 72 -9.19 -3.12 4.27
C GLU A 72 -8.00 -2.40 3.64
N LEU A 73 -7.83 -2.44 2.31
CA LEU A 73 -6.76 -1.68 1.65
C LEU A 73 -6.89 -0.18 1.93
N GLY A 74 -8.09 0.39 1.81
CA GLY A 74 -8.33 1.81 2.08
C GLY A 74 -8.06 2.18 3.54
N ASP A 75 -8.56 1.38 4.48
CA ASP A 75 -8.40 1.60 5.91
C ASP A 75 -6.93 1.50 6.34
N PHE A 76 -6.19 0.50 5.85
CA PHE A 76 -4.79 0.35 6.21
C PHE A 76 -3.93 1.50 5.67
N LEU A 77 -4.15 1.92 4.42
CA LEU A 77 -3.40 3.02 3.83
C LEU A 77 -3.61 4.33 4.57
N TYR A 78 -4.84 4.62 4.97
CA TYR A 78 -5.08 5.83 5.73
C TYR A 78 -4.59 5.72 7.16
N ASN A 79 -4.94 4.65 7.88
CA ASN A 79 -4.64 4.55 9.31
C ASN A 79 -3.14 4.43 9.61
N TYR A 80 -2.35 3.84 8.70
CA TYR A 80 -0.90 3.67 8.91
C TYR A 80 -0.05 4.69 8.15
N GLU A 81 -0.51 5.16 7.00
CA GLU A 81 0.31 5.98 6.09
C GLU A 81 -0.34 7.33 5.74
N LEU A 82 -1.56 7.59 6.23
CA LEU A 82 -2.34 8.80 5.97
C LEU A 82 -2.61 9.07 4.48
N ILE A 83 -2.59 7.99 3.69
CA ILE A 83 -2.78 8.01 2.25
C ILE A 83 -4.28 7.98 1.96
N GLU A 84 -4.75 9.00 1.25
CA GLU A 84 -6.12 9.11 0.75
C GLU A 84 -6.26 8.48 -0.64
N PRO A 85 -7.50 8.18 -1.10
CA PRO A 85 -7.74 7.54 -2.39
C PRO A 85 -7.11 8.22 -3.60
N GLU A 86 -6.99 9.54 -3.57
CA GLU A 86 -6.39 10.34 -4.64
C GLU A 86 -4.88 10.10 -4.80
N ALA A 87 -4.22 9.51 -3.79
CA ALA A 87 -2.79 9.23 -3.79
C ALA A 87 -2.47 7.73 -3.82
N TRP A 88 -3.48 6.86 -3.95
CA TRP A 88 -3.27 5.41 -4.00
C TRP A 88 -2.40 4.98 -5.19
N THR A 89 -1.51 4.04 -4.95
CA THR A 89 -0.74 3.33 -5.98
C THR A 89 -0.84 1.82 -5.78
N ILE A 90 -0.45 1.05 -6.81
CA ILE A 90 -0.44 -0.41 -6.68
C ILE A 90 0.64 -0.88 -5.69
N ASP A 91 1.81 -0.25 -5.67
CA ASP A 91 2.88 -0.60 -4.72
C ASP A 91 2.44 -0.45 -3.27
N GLN A 92 1.68 0.60 -2.98
CA GLN A 92 1.09 0.82 -1.67
C GLN A 92 0.08 -0.28 -1.31
N PHE A 93 -0.76 -0.71 -2.26
CA PHE A 93 -1.69 -1.83 -2.06
C PHE A 93 -0.93 -3.13 -1.76
N VAL A 94 0.11 -3.43 -2.53
CA VAL A 94 0.97 -4.60 -2.32
C VAL A 94 1.66 -4.53 -0.96
N GLY A 95 2.15 -3.36 -0.56
CA GLY A 95 2.74 -3.11 0.75
C GLY A 95 1.78 -3.42 1.92
N GLN A 96 0.49 -3.10 1.77
CA GLN A 96 -0.50 -3.38 2.82
C GLN A 96 -0.85 -4.87 2.96
N VAL A 97 -0.57 -5.71 1.97
CA VAL A 97 -0.89 -7.14 2.04
C VAL A 97 -0.25 -7.78 3.28
N TYR A 98 0.98 -7.40 3.62
CA TYR A 98 1.65 -7.89 4.83
C TYR A 98 0.94 -7.44 6.12
N ASN A 99 0.49 -6.18 6.17
CA ASN A 99 -0.23 -5.65 7.32
C ASN A 99 -1.58 -6.36 7.52
N ILE A 100 -2.34 -6.56 6.43
CA ILE A 100 -3.61 -7.30 6.44
C ILE A 100 -3.38 -8.74 6.91
N GLN A 101 -2.35 -9.41 6.41
CA GLN A 101 -2.00 -10.76 6.85
C GLN A 101 -1.70 -10.84 8.34
N ARG A 102 -0.93 -9.88 8.87
CA ARG A 102 -0.49 -9.89 10.27
C ARG A 102 -1.61 -9.46 11.23
N LYS A 103 -2.46 -8.52 10.84
CA LYS A 103 -3.42 -7.87 11.75
C LYS A 103 -4.86 -8.37 11.60
N CYS A 104 -5.22 -8.99 10.49
CA CYS A 104 -6.60 -9.39 10.23
C CYS A 104 -6.75 -10.92 10.12
N MET A 105 -7.74 -11.48 10.81
CA MET A 105 -8.02 -12.92 10.83
C MET A 105 -9.09 -13.29 9.79
N TYR A 106 -8.72 -13.21 8.50
CA TYR A 106 -9.60 -13.59 7.39
C TYR A 106 -9.40 -15.03 6.91
N SER A 107 -10.35 -15.51 6.10
CA SER A 107 -10.36 -16.87 5.56
C SER A 107 -9.27 -17.09 4.52
N LYS A 108 -8.94 -18.36 4.25
CA LYS A 108 -8.01 -18.72 3.15
C LYS A 108 -8.48 -18.17 1.80
N ASP A 109 -9.79 -18.14 1.56
CA ASP A 109 -10.36 -17.61 0.32
C ASP A 109 -10.16 -16.11 0.16
N PHE A 110 -10.19 -15.34 1.26
CA PHE A 110 -9.83 -13.93 1.26
C PHE A 110 -8.40 -13.74 0.75
N PHE A 111 -7.41 -14.43 1.34
CA PHE A 111 -6.01 -14.26 0.94
C PHE A 111 -5.72 -14.80 -0.46
N LYS A 112 -6.43 -15.86 -0.89
CA LYS A 112 -6.38 -16.34 -2.27
C LYS A 112 -6.95 -15.32 -3.28
N ALA A 113 -7.95 -14.54 -2.87
CA ALA A 113 -8.58 -13.52 -3.69
C ALA A 113 -7.77 -12.21 -3.71
N LEU A 114 -7.14 -11.84 -2.60
CA LEU A 114 -6.42 -10.58 -2.37
C LEU A 114 -5.57 -10.09 -3.56
N PRO A 115 -4.58 -10.85 -4.08
CA PRO A 115 -3.72 -10.34 -5.14
C PRO A 115 -4.48 -10.18 -6.46
N LYS A 116 -5.48 -11.03 -6.72
CA LYS A 116 -6.31 -10.96 -7.92
C LYS A 116 -7.23 -9.74 -7.86
N ILE A 117 -7.77 -9.42 -6.68
CA ILE A 117 -8.59 -8.21 -6.50
C ILE A 117 -7.75 -6.96 -6.62
N ILE A 118 -6.53 -6.92 -6.03
CA ILE A 118 -5.58 -5.82 -6.23
C ILE A 118 -5.39 -5.56 -7.73
N TYR A 119 -5.07 -6.59 -8.52
CA TYR A 119 -4.89 -6.44 -9.98
C TYR A 119 -6.13 -5.81 -10.65
N HIS A 120 -7.31 -6.40 -10.45
CA HIS A 120 -8.53 -5.95 -11.12
C HIS A 120 -8.99 -4.56 -10.66
N PHE A 121 -8.78 -4.24 -9.38
CA PHE A 121 -9.11 -2.94 -8.81
C PHE A 121 -8.13 -1.86 -9.28
N SER A 122 -6.83 -2.16 -9.36
CA SER A 122 -5.83 -1.24 -9.92
C SER A 122 -6.11 -0.90 -11.38
N ILE A 123 -6.52 -1.86 -12.21
CA ILE A 123 -6.97 -1.59 -13.59
C ILE A 123 -8.18 -0.65 -13.60
N TYR A 124 -9.12 -0.86 -12.68
CA TYR A 124 -10.28 0.01 -12.57
C TYR A 124 -9.87 1.43 -12.17
N CYS A 125 -9.00 1.58 -11.17
CA CYS A 125 -8.52 2.85 -10.69
C CYS A 125 -7.74 3.62 -11.77
N GLU A 126 -6.82 2.96 -12.49
CA GLU A 126 -6.07 3.56 -13.60
C GLU A 126 -7.01 4.11 -14.69
N LYS A 127 -7.98 3.31 -15.15
CA LYS A 127 -8.93 3.73 -16.20
C LYS A 127 -9.85 4.88 -15.81
N ASN A 128 -10.11 5.03 -14.51
CA ASN A 128 -11.01 6.06 -13.98
C ASN A 128 -10.25 7.22 -13.32
N ASN A 129 -8.91 7.26 -13.45
CA ASN A 129 -8.05 8.29 -12.88
C ASN A 129 -8.26 8.47 -11.36
N ILE A 130 -8.37 7.34 -10.64
CA ILE A 130 -8.47 7.27 -9.18
C ILE A 130 -7.09 6.88 -8.67
N GLY A 131 -6.45 7.73 -7.88
CA GLY A 131 -5.07 7.50 -7.45
C GLY A 131 -4.04 7.75 -8.55
N ALA A 132 -2.79 7.41 -8.26
CA ALA A 132 -1.64 7.56 -9.15
C ALA A 132 -1.15 6.20 -9.68
N PHE A 133 -2.09 5.34 -10.09
CA PHE A 133 -1.78 4.03 -10.66
C PHE A 133 -1.15 4.16 -12.04
N LYS A 134 0.02 3.54 -12.22
CA LYS A 134 0.69 3.46 -13.52
C LYS A 134 0.42 2.13 -14.20
N LYS A 135 0.19 2.17 -15.50
CA LYS A 135 -0.08 0.98 -16.29
C LYS A 135 1.08 -0.01 -16.26
N GLU A 136 2.31 0.48 -16.30
CA GLU A 136 3.52 -0.35 -16.31
C GLU A 136 3.65 -1.14 -14.99
N GLU A 137 3.39 -0.49 -13.85
CA GLU A 137 3.42 -1.13 -12.52
C GLU A 137 2.33 -2.20 -12.38
N ILE A 138 1.14 -1.97 -12.98
CA ILE A 138 0.07 -2.96 -13.02
C ILE A 138 0.44 -4.18 -13.90
N GLU A 139 1.12 -3.94 -15.01
CA GLU A 139 1.58 -5.00 -15.93
C GLU A 139 2.67 -5.86 -15.27
N ASP A 140 3.60 -5.23 -14.54
CA ASP A 140 4.62 -5.94 -13.75
C ASP A 140 3.97 -6.79 -12.65
N PHE A 141 3.04 -6.23 -11.88
CA PHE A 141 2.27 -6.99 -10.87
C PHE A 141 1.49 -8.16 -11.50
N GLN A 142 0.93 -7.98 -12.69
CA GLN A 142 0.23 -9.06 -13.40
C GLN A 142 1.19 -10.21 -13.75
N LYS A 143 2.41 -9.88 -14.16
CA LYS A 143 3.42 -10.88 -14.49
C LYS A 143 3.75 -11.74 -13.27
N ASP A 144 4.04 -11.10 -12.13
CA ASP A 144 4.31 -11.79 -10.86
C ASP A 144 3.13 -12.67 -10.42
N LEU A 145 1.90 -12.18 -10.62
CA LEU A 145 0.68 -12.96 -10.35
C LEU A 145 0.57 -14.21 -11.23
N ARG A 146 0.93 -14.12 -12.53
CA ARG A 146 0.89 -15.27 -13.46
C ARG A 146 1.99 -16.30 -13.17
N GLU A 147 3.12 -15.84 -12.66
CA GLU A 147 4.24 -16.69 -12.24
C GLU A 147 3.98 -17.38 -10.89
N GLY A 148 2.86 -17.08 -10.24
CA GLY A 148 2.42 -17.74 -9.00
C GLY A 148 3.05 -17.17 -7.73
N TYR A 149 3.85 -16.11 -7.84
CA TYR A 149 4.59 -15.52 -6.72
C TYR A 149 3.70 -15.23 -5.49
N TYR A 150 2.54 -14.62 -5.74
CA TYR A 150 1.59 -14.28 -4.67
C TYR A 150 0.77 -15.46 -4.16
N ASP A 151 0.53 -16.49 -4.97
CA ASP A 151 -0.21 -17.65 -4.48
C ASP A 151 0.63 -18.41 -3.42
N ASP A 152 1.94 -18.57 -3.64
CA ASP A 152 2.85 -19.20 -2.68
C ASP A 152 3.13 -18.31 -1.45
N THR A 153 3.41 -17.03 -1.69
CA THR A 153 3.73 -16.07 -0.62
C THR A 153 2.53 -15.86 0.30
N LEU A 154 1.35 -15.67 -0.26
CA LEU A 154 0.17 -15.36 0.56
C LEU A 154 -0.42 -16.59 1.24
N HIS A 155 -0.29 -17.77 0.63
CA HIS A 155 -0.74 -18.99 1.30
C HIS A 155 0.13 -19.31 2.53
N SER A 156 1.46 -19.23 2.39
CA SER A 156 2.40 -19.51 3.48
C SER A 156 2.23 -18.52 4.62
N SER A 157 2.19 -17.23 4.31
CA SER A 157 2.03 -16.17 5.32
C SER A 157 0.65 -16.17 5.99
N TRP A 158 -0.41 -16.60 5.29
CA TRP A 158 -1.73 -16.78 5.92
C TRP A 158 -1.71 -17.87 6.98
N GLU A 159 -1.11 -19.03 6.67
CA GLU A 159 -1.04 -20.15 7.62
C GLU A 159 -0.25 -19.73 8.86
N GLU A 160 0.91 -19.11 8.68
CA GLU A 160 1.72 -18.59 9.80
C GLU A 160 0.95 -17.57 10.65
N GLY A 161 0.34 -16.56 10.00
CA GLY A 161 -0.46 -15.54 10.69
C GLY A 161 -1.67 -16.12 11.41
N TYR A 162 -2.30 -17.15 10.84
CA TYR A 162 -3.41 -17.87 11.47
C TYR A 162 -2.95 -18.61 12.73
N GLN A 163 -1.84 -19.36 12.66
CA GLN A 163 -1.32 -20.11 13.81
C GLN A 163 -0.87 -19.18 14.95
N ILE A 164 -0.28 -18.03 14.65
CA ILE A 164 0.12 -17.04 15.66
C ILE A 164 -1.11 -16.51 16.40
N ARG A 165 -2.12 -16.03 15.68
CA ARG A 165 -3.33 -15.47 16.32
C ARG A 165 -4.16 -16.50 17.04
N LYS A 166 -4.24 -17.72 16.51
CA LYS A 166 -4.93 -18.82 17.20
C LYS A 166 -4.34 -19.04 18.59
N LYS A 167 -3.00 -19.05 18.72
CA LYS A 167 -2.32 -19.15 20.02
C LYS A 167 -2.62 -17.95 20.92
N GLU A 168 -2.63 -16.73 20.38
CA GLU A 168 -2.97 -15.54 21.15
C GLU A 168 -4.38 -15.62 21.74
N TYR A 169 -5.38 -16.01 20.93
CA TYR A 169 -6.75 -16.18 21.38
C TYR A 169 -6.91 -17.32 22.40
N GLU A 170 -6.28 -18.47 22.17
CA GLU A 170 -6.31 -19.61 23.10
C GLU A 170 -5.63 -19.30 24.44
N ASN A 171 -4.67 -18.36 24.47
CA ASN A 171 -4.02 -17.92 25.71
C ASN A 171 -4.80 -16.83 26.48
N TRP A 172 -5.86 -16.26 25.89
CA TRP A 172 -6.72 -15.25 26.52
C TRP A 172 -8.00 -15.85 27.13
N SER A 173 -8.30 -17.12 26.84
CA SER A 173 -9.41 -17.91 27.39
C SER A 173 -8.99 -18.79 28.55
#